data_AF-A0A1I0S7W8-F1
#
_entry.id   AF-A0A1I0S7W8-F1
#
_cell.length_a   1.000
_cell.length_b   1.000
_cell.length_c   1.000
_cell.angle_alpha   90.00
_cell.angle_beta   90.00
_cell.angle_gamma   90.00
#
_symmetry.space_group_name_H-M   'P 1'
#
loop_
_entity.id
_entity.type
_entity.pdbx_description
1 polymer ?
#
loop_
_entity_poly.entity_id
_entity_poly.type
_entity_poly.pdbx_seq_one_letter_code
_entity_poly.pdbx_strand_id
1 'polypeptide(L)'
;MERILASIVVIDDVAPIPGADLIEVATVKGWKLVIKKGEYQPGDAAIYCEIDSFLPVTPDFEFLRKSSYRKMGDTEGFRLKTLKLRGQISQGLLLPVDMLNGHVHTLGEDVTAKLGIIKYEAPIPASLAGIMKGGFPSFIPKTDEERIQNLSGEYDTFRTHPCYVTEKLDGSSVTYYHRDGEFGVCSRNLELRESDDNTLWKVARKLDIPGKLAALGSNIAVQGELIGEGIQGNPYDLRGQTVYFFNAFNINAGEYLSMPAFLALMQELTLQHVPVLEETFLLPDTIGELLSFAEGAALLSPANKRVEREGLVIRSADRRISFKVISNKFLLGEA
;
A
#
# COMPACT_ATOMS: atom_id res chain seq x y z
N MET A 1 -4.10 -11.85 -3.82
CA MET A 1 -4.57 -12.28 -2.49
C MET A 1 -5.14 -11.04 -1.81
N GLU A 2 -6.30 -11.13 -1.17
CA GLU A 2 -6.82 -9.99 -0.39
C GLU A 2 -5.95 -9.80 0.88
N ARG A 3 -5.79 -8.55 1.31
CA ARG A 3 -4.96 -8.22 2.50
C ARG A 3 -5.62 -8.78 3.76
N ILE A 4 -4.85 -9.53 4.56
CA ILE A 4 -5.26 -9.98 5.89
C ILE A 4 -5.26 -8.76 6.82
N LEU A 5 -6.40 -8.45 7.45
CA LEU A 5 -6.54 -7.27 8.32
C LEU A 5 -6.48 -7.63 9.80
N ALA A 6 -6.92 -8.83 10.15
CA ALA A 6 -6.80 -9.37 11.50
C ALA A 6 -6.26 -10.80 11.44
N SER A 7 -5.15 -11.05 12.13
CA SER A 7 -4.51 -12.37 12.17
C SER A 7 -4.13 -12.77 13.58
N ILE A 8 -4.14 -14.08 13.85
CA ILE A 8 -3.55 -14.63 15.07
C ILE A 8 -2.04 -14.47 15.03
N VAL A 9 -1.49 -13.95 16.11
CA VAL A 9 -0.06 -13.64 16.26
C VAL A 9 0.44 -14.08 17.64
N VAL A 10 1.75 -14.07 17.79
CA VAL A 10 2.43 -14.09 19.09
C VAL A 10 3.09 -12.74 19.34
N ILE A 11 3.19 -12.35 20.61
CA ILE A 11 3.95 -11.18 21.01
C ILE A 11 5.44 -11.52 20.97
N ASP A 12 6.21 -10.83 20.13
CA ASP A 12 7.64 -11.10 19.95
C ASP A 12 8.48 -10.50 21.08
N ASP A 13 8.13 -9.28 21.50
CA ASP A 13 8.87 -8.52 22.51
C ASP A 13 7.96 -7.49 23.19
N VAL A 14 8.26 -7.14 24.44
CA VAL A 14 7.60 -6.06 25.18
C VAL A 14 8.68 -5.21 25.85
N ALA A 15 8.68 -3.91 25.53
CA ALA A 15 9.66 -2.97 26.06
C ALA A 15 8.99 -1.78 26.75
N PRO A 16 9.63 -1.18 27.79
CA PRO A 16 9.13 0.03 28.41
C PRO A 16 9.20 1.22 27.45
N ILE A 17 8.26 2.16 27.57
CA ILE A 17 8.31 3.44 26.84
C ILE A 17 8.95 4.49 27.77
N PRO A 18 10.07 5.13 27.39
CA PRO A 18 10.72 6.14 28.22
C PRO A 18 9.75 7.25 28.65
N GLY A 19 9.65 7.51 29.96
CA GLY A 19 8.76 8.55 30.51
C GLY A 19 7.27 8.19 30.50
N ALA A 20 6.91 6.91 30.39
CA ALA A 20 5.54 6.42 30.50
C ALA A 20 5.41 5.30 31.53
N ASP A 21 4.61 5.52 32.57
CA ASP A 21 4.47 4.56 33.68
C ASP A 21 3.36 3.53 33.49
N LEU A 22 2.37 3.83 32.63
CA LEU A 22 1.13 3.06 32.47
C LEU A 22 1.05 2.27 31.15
N ILE A 23 2.00 2.49 30.23
CA ILE A 23 1.98 1.92 28.90
C ILE A 23 3.37 1.40 28.52
N GLU A 24 3.37 0.37 27.68
CA GLU A 24 4.55 -0.32 27.15
C GLU A 24 4.39 -0.48 25.64
N VAL A 25 5.44 -0.88 24.94
CA VAL A 25 5.38 -1.18 23.50
C VAL A 25 5.56 -2.67 23.28
N ALA A 26 4.54 -3.30 22.69
CA ALA A 26 4.61 -4.65 22.17
C ALA A 26 5.13 -4.63 20.72
N THR A 27 5.94 -5.64 20.40
CA THR A 27 6.37 -5.94 19.04
C THR A 27 5.64 -7.17 18.55
N VAL A 28 5.07 -7.07 17.35
CA VAL A 28 4.41 -8.18 16.67
C VAL A 28 4.79 -8.14 15.20
N LYS A 29 5.45 -9.18 14.70
CA LYS A 29 6.14 -9.16 13.41
C LYS A 29 7.09 -7.95 13.36
N GLY A 30 7.03 -7.13 12.31
CA GLY A 30 7.73 -5.85 12.24
C GLY A 30 6.95 -4.64 12.82
N TRP A 31 5.81 -4.85 13.47
CA TRP A 31 4.94 -3.79 13.97
C TRP A 31 5.18 -3.45 15.44
N LYS A 32 4.98 -2.17 15.79
CA LYS A 32 5.04 -1.67 17.17
C LYS A 32 3.67 -1.17 17.61
N LEU A 33 3.21 -1.62 18.77
CA LEU A 33 1.90 -1.30 19.33
C LEU A 33 2.03 -0.87 20.77
N VAL A 34 1.42 0.27 21.12
CA VAL A 34 1.34 0.71 22.50
C VAL A 34 0.23 -0.05 23.20
N ILE A 35 0.59 -0.76 24.27
CA ILE A 35 -0.31 -1.56 25.11
C ILE A 35 -0.31 -1.02 26.54
N LYS A 36 -1.29 -1.42 27.35
CA LYS A 36 -1.25 -1.14 28.79
C LYS A 36 -0.13 -1.96 29.42
N LYS A 37 0.49 -1.41 30.46
CA LYS A 37 1.55 -2.10 31.19
C LYS A 37 1.06 -3.42 31.76
N GLY A 38 1.79 -4.50 31.48
CA GLY A 38 1.44 -5.85 31.93
C GLY A 38 0.21 -6.49 31.25
N GLU A 39 -0.29 -5.91 30.15
CA GLU A 39 -1.40 -6.47 29.37
C GLU A 39 -0.99 -7.72 28.58
N TYR A 40 0.26 -7.77 28.14
CA TYR A 40 0.84 -8.88 27.40
C TYR A 40 2.30 -9.12 27.81
N GLN A 41 2.78 -10.34 27.57
CA GLN A 41 4.17 -10.78 27.70
C GLN A 41 4.66 -11.45 26.42
N PRO A 42 5.98 -11.48 26.14
CA PRO A 42 6.52 -12.21 25.01
C PRO A 42 6.08 -13.68 25.02
N GLY A 43 5.62 -14.17 23.87
CA GLY A 43 5.05 -15.51 23.70
C GLY A 43 3.54 -15.60 23.86
N ASP A 44 2.86 -14.59 24.39
CA ASP A 44 1.40 -14.57 24.48
C ASP A 44 0.76 -14.58 23.09
N ALA A 45 -0.35 -15.30 22.96
CA ALA A 45 -1.18 -15.26 21.75
C ALA A 45 -2.11 -14.04 21.77
N ALA A 46 -2.23 -13.37 20.61
CA ALA A 46 -3.13 -12.24 20.44
C ALA A 46 -3.74 -12.24 19.03
N ILE A 47 -4.78 -11.44 18.83
CA ILE A 47 -5.26 -11.07 17.51
C ILE A 47 -4.67 -9.71 17.19
N TYR A 48 -3.90 -9.62 16.10
CA TYR A 48 -3.38 -8.36 15.61
C TYR A 48 -4.27 -7.83 14.49
N CYS A 49 -4.88 -6.66 14.71
CA CYS A 49 -5.59 -5.90 13.70
C CYS A 49 -4.69 -4.81 13.10
N GLU A 50 -4.42 -4.89 11.80
CA GLU A 50 -3.55 -3.96 11.08
C GLU A 50 -4.15 -2.55 10.97
N ILE A 51 -3.30 -1.55 10.74
CA ILE A 51 -3.76 -0.22 10.30
C ILE A 51 -4.53 -0.30 8.97
N ASP A 52 -5.49 0.60 8.80
CA ASP A 52 -6.56 0.58 7.79
C ASP A 52 -7.64 -0.49 7.99
N SER A 53 -7.60 -1.27 9.08
CA SER A 53 -8.77 -2.02 9.52
C SER A 53 -9.91 -1.07 9.89
N PHE A 54 -11.12 -1.42 9.47
CA PHE A 54 -12.37 -0.75 9.81
C PHE A 54 -13.24 -1.73 10.62
N LEU A 55 -13.23 -1.55 11.93
CA LEU A 55 -13.90 -2.42 12.88
C LEU A 55 -15.37 -2.02 13.01
N PRO A 56 -16.30 -2.99 13.17
CA PRO A 56 -17.72 -2.70 13.25
C PRO A 56 -18.07 -1.95 14.54
N VAL A 57 -19.20 -1.24 14.52
CA VAL A 57 -19.76 -0.61 15.73
C VAL A 57 -20.46 -1.68 16.59
N THR A 58 -19.70 -2.30 17.49
CA THR A 58 -20.17 -3.31 18.45
C THR A 58 -19.73 -2.96 19.88
N PRO A 59 -20.37 -3.53 20.92
CA PRO A 59 -19.95 -3.34 22.30
C PRO A 59 -18.47 -3.63 22.55
N ASP A 60 -17.93 -4.67 21.89
CA ASP A 60 -16.53 -5.10 22.05
C ASP A 60 -15.52 -4.04 21.56
N PHE A 61 -15.89 -3.23 20.57
CA PHE A 61 -15.02 -2.20 19.98
C PHE A 61 -15.37 -0.78 20.39
N GLU A 62 -16.34 -0.61 21.28
CA GLU A 62 -16.90 0.70 21.64
C GLU A 62 -15.85 1.64 22.29
N PHE A 63 -14.82 1.08 22.92
CA PHE A 63 -13.69 1.83 23.48
C PHE A 63 -12.93 2.65 22.43
N LEU A 64 -13.04 2.31 21.14
CA LEU A 64 -12.42 3.02 20.02
C LEU A 64 -13.23 4.25 19.57
N ARG A 65 -14.46 4.46 20.06
CA ARG A 65 -15.36 5.47 19.51
C ARG A 65 -14.77 6.88 19.51
N LYS A 66 -14.14 7.29 20.60
CA LYS A 66 -13.61 8.64 20.75
C LYS A 66 -12.46 8.92 19.77
N SER A 67 -11.62 7.94 19.49
CA SER A 67 -10.39 8.10 18.69
C SER A 67 -10.59 7.75 17.21
N SER A 68 -11.38 6.71 16.92
CA SER A 68 -11.33 6.01 15.63
C SER A 68 -12.64 6.02 14.86
N TYR A 69 -13.76 6.49 15.44
CA TYR A 69 -15.06 6.49 14.74
C TYR A 69 -15.01 7.28 13.43
N ARG A 70 -15.43 6.64 12.33
CA ARG A 70 -15.51 7.23 10.99
C ARG A 70 -16.70 6.65 10.23
N LYS A 71 -17.07 7.32 9.14
CA LYS A 71 -18.01 6.81 8.14
C LYS A 71 -17.26 6.48 6.85
N MET A 72 -17.63 5.38 6.21
CA MET A 72 -17.13 4.95 4.91
C MET A 72 -18.36 4.66 4.03
N GLY A 73 -18.73 5.63 3.19
CA GLY A 73 -20.07 5.64 2.58
C GLY A 73 -21.14 5.71 3.68
N ASP A 74 -22.10 4.79 3.62
CA ASP A 74 -23.16 4.66 4.61
C ASP A 74 -22.79 3.76 5.81
N THR A 75 -21.62 3.11 5.77
CA THR A 75 -21.15 2.21 6.82
C THR A 75 -20.43 2.98 7.91
N GLU A 76 -20.84 2.79 9.16
CA GLU A 76 -20.16 3.32 10.34
C GLU A 76 -19.22 2.28 10.96
N GLY A 77 -18.11 2.74 11.54
CA GLY A 77 -17.11 1.86 12.14
C GLY A 77 -15.92 2.61 12.72
N PHE A 78 -14.94 1.87 13.18
CA PHE A 78 -13.72 2.40 13.80
C PHE A 78 -12.51 2.13 12.90
N ARG A 79 -11.93 3.19 12.33
CA ARG A 79 -10.74 3.09 11.48
C ARG A 79 -9.47 3.10 12.32
N LEU A 80 -8.69 2.04 12.26
CA LEU A 80 -7.32 2.03 12.82
C LEU A 80 -6.38 2.84 11.93
N LYS A 81 -5.59 3.70 12.56
CA LYS A 81 -4.56 4.53 11.92
C LYS A 81 -3.26 4.43 12.71
N THR A 82 -2.17 4.87 12.11
CA THR A 82 -0.93 5.13 12.84
C THR A 82 -1.18 6.22 13.89
N LEU A 83 -0.73 5.97 15.11
CA LEU A 83 -0.77 6.92 16.21
C LEU A 83 0.64 7.09 16.80
N LYS A 84 0.85 8.21 17.50
CA LYS A 84 2.06 8.47 18.27
C LYS A 84 1.68 8.82 19.70
N LEU A 85 2.09 8.00 20.67
CA LEU A 85 1.77 8.18 22.09
C LEU A 85 3.09 8.34 22.85
N ARG A 86 3.28 9.51 23.48
CA ARG A 86 4.53 9.86 24.19
C ARG A 86 5.80 9.61 23.34
N GLY A 87 5.73 9.94 22.05
CA GLY A 87 6.82 9.74 21.09
C GLY A 87 6.92 8.34 20.49
N GLN A 88 6.24 7.33 21.06
CA GLN A 88 6.23 5.96 20.55
C GLN A 88 5.17 5.79 19.45
N ILE A 89 5.59 5.24 18.30
CA ILE A 89 4.69 4.81 17.22
C ILE A 89 3.85 3.63 17.68
N SER A 90 2.55 3.68 17.39
CA SER A 90 1.59 2.59 17.59
C SER A 90 0.79 2.35 16.33
N GLN A 91 0.86 1.15 15.77
CA GLN A 91 0.25 0.79 14.48
C GLN A 91 -0.59 -0.48 14.57
N GLY A 92 -1.90 -0.28 14.66
CA GLY A 92 -2.89 -1.35 14.74
C GLY A 92 -3.46 -1.47 16.15
N LEU A 93 -4.03 -2.63 16.44
CA LEU A 93 -4.65 -2.96 17.71
C LEU A 93 -4.37 -4.43 18.04
N LEU A 94 -4.04 -4.71 19.30
CA LEU A 94 -4.02 -6.08 19.83
C LEU A 94 -5.32 -6.33 20.57
N LEU A 95 -5.93 -7.47 20.28
CA LEU A 95 -7.13 -7.96 20.95
C LEU A 95 -6.82 -9.32 21.59
N PRO A 96 -7.46 -9.66 22.72
CA PRO A 96 -7.34 -10.98 23.31
C PRO A 96 -7.99 -12.03 22.40
N VAL A 97 -7.40 -13.24 22.35
CA VAL A 97 -7.93 -14.36 21.55
C VAL A 97 -9.33 -14.81 21.98
N ASP A 98 -9.71 -14.53 23.23
CA ASP A 98 -11.03 -14.80 23.80
C ASP A 98 -12.18 -14.13 23.01
N MET A 99 -11.88 -13.06 22.26
CA MET A 99 -12.84 -12.44 21.34
C MET A 99 -13.38 -13.38 20.26
N LEU A 100 -12.73 -14.52 20.03
CA LEU A 100 -13.18 -15.52 19.07
C LEU A 100 -14.17 -16.52 19.67
N ASN A 101 -14.67 -16.28 20.90
CA ASN A 101 -15.74 -17.05 21.54
C ASN A 101 -15.47 -18.58 21.58
N GLY A 102 -14.25 -18.96 21.97
CA GLY A 102 -13.84 -20.37 22.09
C GLY A 102 -13.46 -21.04 20.76
N HIS A 103 -13.34 -20.29 19.66
CA HIS A 103 -12.79 -20.79 18.41
C HIS A 103 -11.35 -21.28 18.59
N VAL A 104 -11.09 -22.52 18.20
CA VAL A 104 -9.75 -23.09 18.16
C VAL A 104 -8.99 -22.45 17.00
N HIS A 105 -7.91 -21.76 17.33
CA HIS A 105 -7.16 -20.95 16.38
C HIS A 105 -5.73 -21.45 16.19
N THR A 106 -5.15 -21.12 15.04
CA THR A 106 -3.73 -21.39 14.73
C THR A 106 -2.97 -20.10 14.46
N LEU A 107 -1.66 -20.10 14.73
CA LEU A 107 -0.80 -18.95 14.44
C LEU A 107 -0.88 -18.59 12.95
N GLY A 108 -1.08 -17.31 12.65
CA GLY A 108 -1.24 -16.80 11.29
C GLY A 108 -2.64 -16.96 10.69
N GLU A 109 -3.61 -17.57 11.40
CA GLU A 109 -4.99 -17.67 10.91
C GLU A 109 -5.58 -16.28 10.66
N ASP A 110 -6.16 -16.09 9.47
CA ASP A 110 -6.96 -14.90 9.13
C ASP A 110 -8.32 -14.98 9.81
N VAL A 111 -8.54 -14.07 10.76
CA VAL A 111 -9.79 -13.93 11.52
C VAL A 111 -10.55 -12.64 11.16
N THR A 112 -10.16 -11.98 10.06
CA THR A 112 -10.74 -10.72 9.56
C THR A 112 -12.27 -10.80 9.44
N ALA A 113 -12.76 -11.78 8.68
CA ALA A 113 -14.19 -11.96 8.45
C ALA A 113 -14.95 -12.37 9.73
N LYS A 114 -14.32 -13.18 10.61
CA LYS A 114 -14.92 -13.63 11.87
C LYS A 114 -15.22 -12.45 12.81
N LEU A 115 -14.36 -11.43 12.79
CA LEU A 115 -14.52 -10.21 13.59
C LEU A 115 -15.34 -9.12 12.88
N GLY A 116 -15.85 -9.39 11.68
CA GLY A 116 -16.57 -8.40 10.87
C GLY A 116 -15.72 -7.21 10.45
N ILE A 117 -14.39 -7.39 10.41
CA ILE A 117 -13.45 -6.33 10.05
C ILE A 117 -13.38 -6.23 8.53
N ILE A 118 -13.45 -5.00 8.02
CA ILE A 118 -13.27 -4.73 6.59
C ILE A 118 -12.13 -3.72 6.39
N LYS A 119 -11.64 -3.59 5.17
CA LYS A 119 -10.61 -2.60 4.85
C LYS A 119 -11.26 -1.22 4.74
N TYR A 120 -10.71 -0.23 5.42
CA TYR A 120 -11.06 1.15 5.15
C TYR A 120 -10.56 1.58 3.76
N GLU A 121 -11.46 2.09 2.94
CA GLU A 121 -11.14 2.74 1.67
C GLU A 121 -11.50 4.22 1.73
N ALA A 122 -10.57 5.08 1.30
CA ALA A 122 -10.89 6.49 1.14
C ALA A 122 -11.92 6.65 0.01
N PRO A 123 -12.83 7.66 0.09
CA PRO A 123 -13.75 7.94 -0.99
C PRO A 123 -13.01 8.14 -2.31
N ILE A 124 -13.43 7.40 -3.34
CA ILE A 124 -12.90 7.56 -4.69
C ILE A 124 -13.49 8.87 -5.26
N PRO A 125 -12.67 9.81 -5.76
CA PRO A 125 -13.19 10.99 -6.45
C PRO A 125 -14.16 10.59 -7.56
N ALA A 126 -15.28 11.30 -7.70
CA ALA A 126 -16.32 10.97 -8.68
C ALA A 126 -15.78 10.90 -10.12
N SER A 127 -14.76 11.69 -10.45
CA SER A 127 -14.10 11.66 -11.76
C SER A 127 -13.29 10.38 -12.04
N LEU A 128 -12.88 9.66 -10.99
CA LEU A 128 -12.23 8.34 -11.10
C LEU A 128 -13.26 7.20 -11.15
N ALA A 129 -14.46 7.41 -10.61
CA ALA A 129 -15.55 6.45 -10.69
C ALA A 129 -15.99 6.31 -12.16
N GLY A 130 -15.53 5.25 -12.82
CA GLY A 130 -15.88 4.94 -14.20
C GLY A 130 -17.06 3.99 -14.31
N ILE A 131 -17.65 3.92 -15.51
CA ILE A 131 -18.69 2.93 -15.82
C ILE A 131 -18.00 1.56 -15.94
N MET A 132 -18.41 0.59 -15.12
CA MET A 132 -17.82 -0.75 -15.14
C MET A 132 -18.03 -1.42 -16.50
N LYS A 133 -16.95 -1.89 -17.11
CA LYS A 133 -16.98 -2.82 -18.26
C LYS A 133 -16.99 -4.27 -17.76
N GLY A 134 -16.17 -4.56 -16.76
CA GLY A 134 -16.06 -5.87 -16.10
C GLY A 134 -15.14 -5.81 -14.89
N GLY A 135 -14.85 -6.99 -14.30
CA GLY A 135 -13.81 -7.12 -13.28
C GLY A 135 -12.42 -6.81 -13.83
N PHE A 136 -11.43 -6.62 -12.96
CA PHE A 136 -10.04 -6.47 -13.38
C PHE A 136 -9.61 -7.68 -14.24
N PRO A 137 -8.96 -7.48 -15.41
CA PRO A 137 -8.64 -8.59 -16.31
C PRO A 137 -7.73 -9.64 -15.66
N SER A 138 -8.16 -10.91 -15.67
CA SER A 138 -7.46 -12.00 -14.98
C SER A 138 -6.10 -12.37 -15.58
N PHE A 139 -5.83 -11.92 -16.81
CA PHE A 139 -4.54 -12.10 -17.50
C PHE A 139 -3.51 -11.02 -17.14
N ILE A 140 -3.84 -10.09 -16.23
CA ILE A 140 -2.92 -9.07 -15.72
C ILE A 140 -2.89 -9.17 -14.19
N PRO A 141 -1.70 -9.22 -13.56
CA PRO A 141 -1.59 -9.16 -12.11
C PRO A 141 -2.01 -7.77 -11.58
N LYS A 142 -2.66 -7.73 -10.40
CA LYS A 142 -2.93 -6.47 -9.70
C LYS A 142 -1.65 -5.85 -9.13
N THR A 143 -1.72 -4.57 -8.78
CA THR A 143 -0.58 -3.75 -8.32
C THR A 143 -0.41 -3.75 -6.79
N ASP A 144 -0.96 -4.73 -6.09
CA ASP A 144 -0.86 -4.79 -4.63
C ASP A 144 0.57 -5.17 -4.21
N GLU A 145 1.09 -4.50 -3.19
CA GLU A 145 2.39 -4.77 -2.58
C GLU A 145 2.20 -4.98 -1.07
N GLU A 146 2.85 -6.00 -0.52
CA GLU A 146 2.83 -6.29 0.92
C GLU A 146 3.70 -5.29 1.69
N ARG A 147 3.34 -5.00 2.94
CA ARG A 147 4.16 -4.16 3.84
C ARG A 147 5.31 -4.98 4.41
N ILE A 148 6.50 -4.39 4.46
CA ILE A 148 7.70 -5.07 5.00
C ILE A 148 7.52 -5.60 6.44
N GLN A 149 6.71 -4.93 7.27
CA GLN A 149 6.45 -5.39 8.63
C GLN A 149 5.77 -6.77 8.69
N ASN A 150 5.01 -7.14 7.67
CA ASN A 150 4.36 -8.45 7.58
C ASN A 150 5.31 -9.55 7.09
N LEU A 151 6.48 -9.16 6.57
CA LEU A 151 7.51 -10.03 6.02
C LEU A 151 8.75 -10.09 6.93
N SER A 152 8.53 -9.90 8.25
CA SER A 152 9.63 -9.85 9.21
C SER A 152 10.36 -11.19 9.35
N GLY A 153 9.67 -12.30 9.11
CA GLY A 153 10.26 -13.64 9.13
C GLY A 153 11.22 -13.89 7.95
N GLU A 154 11.01 -13.23 6.81
CA GLU A 154 11.86 -13.36 5.62
C GLU A 154 12.96 -12.29 5.54
N TYR A 155 12.94 -11.29 6.43
CA TYR A 155 13.80 -10.10 6.34
C TYR A 155 15.30 -10.44 6.28
N ASP A 156 15.75 -11.39 7.08
CA ASP A 156 17.14 -11.88 7.08
C ASP A 156 17.56 -12.52 5.76
N THR A 157 16.63 -13.16 5.07
CA THR A 157 16.88 -13.68 3.72
C THR A 157 16.93 -12.52 2.73
N PHE A 158 15.96 -11.61 2.80
CA PHE A 158 15.86 -10.50 1.85
C PHE A 158 17.09 -9.58 1.87
N ARG A 159 17.66 -9.29 3.04
CA ARG A 159 18.85 -8.42 3.15
C ARG A 159 20.10 -8.95 2.44
N THR A 160 20.13 -10.24 2.11
CA THR A 160 21.23 -10.85 1.35
C THR A 160 21.10 -10.70 -0.17
N HIS A 161 19.97 -10.15 -0.66
CA HIS A 161 19.67 -10.03 -2.07
C HIS A 161 19.71 -8.57 -2.53
N PRO A 162 20.40 -8.24 -3.63
CA PRO A 162 20.37 -6.90 -4.20
C PRO A 162 18.98 -6.58 -4.75
N CYS A 163 18.51 -5.38 -4.41
CA CYS A 163 17.23 -4.83 -4.83
C CYS A 163 17.42 -3.49 -5.55
N TYR A 164 16.36 -2.98 -6.15
CA TYR A 164 16.24 -1.57 -6.55
C TYR A 164 15.09 -0.92 -5.77
N VAL A 165 15.14 0.41 -5.65
CA VAL A 165 14.20 1.22 -4.88
C VAL A 165 13.54 2.24 -5.79
N THR A 166 12.22 2.28 -5.75
CA THR A 166 11.42 3.32 -6.39
C THR A 166 10.64 4.11 -5.35
N GLU A 167 10.43 5.39 -5.61
CA GLU A 167 9.53 6.20 -4.78
C GLU A 167 8.10 5.69 -4.95
N LYS A 168 7.40 5.48 -3.83
CA LYS A 168 5.98 5.20 -3.84
C LYS A 168 5.21 6.52 -3.91
N LEU A 169 4.45 6.70 -4.99
CA LEU A 169 3.63 7.88 -5.19
C LEU A 169 2.24 7.71 -4.57
N ASP A 170 1.71 8.80 -4.00
CA ASP A 170 0.35 8.85 -3.44
C ASP A 170 -0.63 9.33 -4.51
N GLY A 171 -1.35 8.38 -5.10
CA GLY A 171 -2.31 8.65 -6.16
C GLY A 171 -3.38 7.56 -6.27
N SER A 172 -3.77 7.26 -7.50
CA SER A 172 -4.65 6.14 -7.81
C SER A 172 -4.02 5.23 -8.86
N SER A 173 -3.86 3.95 -8.51
CA SER A 173 -3.42 2.90 -9.44
C SER A 173 -4.29 2.87 -10.69
N VAL A 174 -3.61 2.78 -11.83
CA VAL A 174 -4.19 2.65 -13.17
C VAL A 174 -3.41 1.60 -13.95
N THR A 175 -4.13 0.83 -14.77
CA THR A 175 -3.52 -0.08 -15.76
C THR A 175 -4.07 0.26 -17.13
N TYR A 176 -3.18 0.42 -18.11
CA TYR A 176 -3.53 0.47 -19.52
C TYR A 176 -2.99 -0.77 -20.19
N TYR A 177 -3.76 -1.42 -21.05
CA TYR A 177 -3.28 -2.58 -21.78
C TYR A 177 -3.70 -2.53 -23.24
N HIS A 178 -2.90 -3.17 -24.08
CA HIS A 178 -3.24 -3.52 -25.44
C HIS A 178 -3.13 -5.04 -25.58
N ARG A 179 -4.19 -5.69 -26.05
CA ARG A 179 -4.24 -7.15 -26.22
C ARG A 179 -5.10 -7.49 -27.43
N ASP A 180 -4.54 -8.23 -28.38
CA ASP A 180 -5.24 -8.77 -29.55
C ASP A 180 -5.99 -7.68 -30.37
N GLY A 181 -5.41 -6.49 -30.46
CA GLY A 181 -5.98 -5.33 -31.16
C GLY A 181 -6.96 -4.49 -30.33
N GLU A 182 -7.22 -4.88 -29.08
CA GLU A 182 -8.08 -4.13 -28.16
C GLU A 182 -7.28 -3.37 -27.11
N PHE A 183 -7.64 -2.11 -26.90
CA PHE A 183 -7.13 -1.28 -25.80
C PHE A 183 -8.11 -1.26 -24.62
N GLY A 184 -7.59 -1.35 -23.40
CA GLY A 184 -8.41 -1.25 -22.19
C GLY A 184 -7.76 -0.40 -21.10
N VAL A 185 -8.63 0.17 -20.26
CA VAL A 185 -8.26 1.01 -19.11
C VAL A 185 -8.88 0.42 -17.85
N CYS A 186 -8.04 0.20 -16.84
CA CYS A 186 -8.46 -0.34 -15.56
C CYS A 186 -8.12 0.63 -14.43
N SER A 187 -9.06 0.76 -13.50
CA SER A 187 -8.76 1.21 -12.14
C SER A 187 -8.05 0.09 -11.35
N ARG A 188 -7.79 0.30 -10.07
CA ARG A 188 -7.24 -0.72 -9.17
C ARG A 188 -7.99 -2.07 -9.22
N ASN A 189 -9.31 -2.04 -9.38
CA ASN A 189 -10.15 -3.25 -9.22
C ASN A 189 -11.05 -3.58 -10.41
N LEU A 190 -11.23 -2.67 -11.36
CA LEU A 190 -12.23 -2.81 -12.43
C LEU A 190 -11.68 -2.37 -13.78
N GLU A 191 -12.08 -3.07 -14.83
CA GLU A 191 -12.00 -2.58 -16.20
C GLU A 191 -13.15 -1.60 -16.46
N LEU A 192 -12.84 -0.47 -17.09
CA LEU A 192 -13.77 0.64 -17.28
C LEU A 192 -14.15 0.78 -18.74
N ARG A 193 -15.42 1.11 -18.99
CA ARG A 193 -15.88 1.54 -20.33
C ARG A 193 -15.32 2.91 -20.64
N GLU A 194 -15.03 3.14 -21.91
CA GLU A 194 -14.61 4.45 -22.38
C GLU A 194 -15.68 5.51 -22.10
N SER A 195 -15.22 6.67 -21.61
CA SER A 195 -16.05 7.81 -21.29
C SER A 195 -15.25 9.11 -21.44
N ASP A 196 -15.94 10.17 -21.84
CA ASP A 196 -15.39 11.52 -21.88
C ASP A 196 -15.32 12.19 -20.51
N ASP A 197 -15.90 11.59 -19.46
CA ASP A 197 -15.90 12.15 -18.11
C ASP A 197 -14.85 11.50 -17.21
N ASN A 198 -14.53 10.22 -17.45
CA ASN A 198 -13.60 9.47 -16.63
C ASN A 198 -12.14 9.93 -16.81
N THR A 199 -11.50 10.31 -15.71
CA THR A 199 -10.13 10.83 -15.71
C THR A 199 -9.11 9.84 -16.27
N LEU A 200 -9.24 8.53 -16.00
CA LEU A 200 -8.27 7.52 -16.47
C LEU A 200 -8.26 7.45 -18.00
N TRP A 201 -9.45 7.48 -18.62
CA TRP A 201 -9.60 7.57 -20.07
C TRP A 201 -9.12 8.92 -20.65
N LYS A 202 -9.42 10.04 -19.98
CA LYS A 202 -8.90 11.37 -20.39
C LYS A 202 -7.38 11.39 -20.46
N VAL A 203 -6.71 10.85 -19.45
CA VAL A 203 -5.25 10.82 -19.40
C VAL A 203 -4.68 9.82 -20.42
N ALA A 204 -5.32 8.67 -20.63
CA ALA A 204 -4.97 7.74 -21.71
C ALA A 204 -4.91 8.44 -23.08
N ARG A 205 -5.95 9.22 -23.41
CA ARG A 205 -6.02 10.00 -24.66
C ARG A 205 -5.00 11.14 -24.70
N LYS A 206 -4.87 11.92 -23.62
CA LYS A 206 -3.92 13.04 -23.53
C LYS A 206 -2.47 12.60 -23.78
N LEU A 207 -2.10 11.41 -23.33
CA LEU A 207 -0.74 10.87 -23.46
C LEU A 207 -0.55 9.95 -24.67
N ASP A 208 -1.60 9.80 -25.51
CA ASP A 208 -1.67 8.87 -26.64
C ASP A 208 -1.25 7.43 -26.29
N ILE A 209 -1.64 6.96 -25.11
CA ILE A 209 -1.31 5.61 -24.65
C ILE A 209 -1.93 4.53 -25.57
N PRO A 210 -3.17 4.65 -26.08
CA PRO A 210 -3.72 3.67 -27.01
C PRO A 210 -2.87 3.52 -28.28
N GLY A 211 -2.51 4.63 -28.94
CA GLY A 211 -1.69 4.60 -30.15
C GLY A 211 -0.29 4.05 -29.90
N LYS A 212 0.34 4.48 -28.80
CA LYS A 212 1.64 4.00 -28.35
C LYS A 212 1.69 2.49 -28.10
N LEU A 213 0.73 1.93 -27.36
CA LEU A 213 0.72 0.50 -27.08
C LEU A 213 0.36 -0.33 -28.32
N ALA A 214 -0.54 0.16 -29.17
CA ALA A 214 -0.87 -0.50 -30.43
C ALA A 214 0.35 -0.59 -31.38
N ALA A 215 1.16 0.48 -31.46
CA ALA A 215 2.33 0.55 -32.31
C ALA A 215 3.43 -0.47 -31.95
N LEU A 216 3.48 -0.95 -30.69
CA LEU A 216 4.40 -2.00 -30.27
C LEU A 216 4.09 -3.37 -30.88
N GLY A 217 2.89 -3.55 -31.45
CA GLY A 217 2.46 -4.83 -32.04
C GLY A 217 2.44 -6.00 -31.06
N SER A 218 2.39 -5.72 -29.75
CA SER A 218 2.57 -6.70 -28.67
C SER A 218 1.41 -6.65 -27.69
N ASN A 219 1.14 -7.78 -27.03
CA ASN A 219 0.15 -7.86 -25.94
C ASN A 219 0.82 -7.46 -24.63
N ILE A 220 0.58 -6.24 -24.18
CA ILE A 220 1.29 -5.63 -23.05
C ILE A 220 0.35 -4.82 -22.16
N ALA A 221 0.62 -4.82 -20.86
CA ALA A 221 0.00 -3.92 -19.91
C ALA A 221 1.05 -3.02 -19.26
N VAL A 222 0.76 -1.72 -19.11
CA VAL A 222 1.56 -0.78 -18.34
C VAL A 222 0.76 -0.33 -17.12
N GLN A 223 1.38 -0.38 -15.94
CA GLN A 223 0.76 -0.04 -14.67
C GLN A 223 1.47 1.16 -14.08
N GLY A 224 0.69 2.09 -13.55
CA GLY A 224 1.21 3.34 -13.02
C GLY A 224 0.32 3.93 -11.97
N GLU A 225 0.81 5.02 -11.38
CA GLU A 225 0.07 5.82 -10.43
C GLU A 225 -0.41 7.09 -11.13
N LEU A 226 -1.73 7.25 -11.22
CA LEU A 226 -2.34 8.51 -11.62
C LEU A 226 -2.22 9.50 -10.46
N ILE A 227 -1.64 10.67 -10.73
CA ILE A 227 -1.46 11.76 -9.77
C ILE A 227 -1.89 13.11 -10.39
N GLY A 228 -2.10 14.11 -9.53
CA GLY A 228 -2.39 15.48 -9.92
C GLY A 228 -3.68 16.03 -9.31
N GLU A 229 -4.22 17.09 -9.90
CA GLU A 229 -5.38 17.81 -9.36
C GLU A 229 -6.56 16.89 -9.08
N GLY A 230 -7.15 17.03 -7.88
CA GLY A 230 -8.31 16.24 -7.45
C GLY A 230 -8.00 14.79 -7.06
N ILE A 231 -6.74 14.34 -7.14
CA ILE A 231 -6.32 12.99 -6.76
C ILE A 231 -5.53 13.04 -5.46
N GLN A 232 -6.01 12.37 -4.41
CA GLN A 232 -5.31 12.23 -3.11
C GLN A 232 -4.82 13.56 -2.49
N GLY A 233 -5.55 14.65 -2.73
CA GLY A 233 -5.17 15.98 -2.24
C GLY A 233 -4.02 16.65 -3.01
N ASN A 234 -3.59 16.08 -4.14
CA ASN A 234 -2.53 16.60 -5.01
C ASN A 234 -1.26 17.03 -4.23
N PRO A 235 -0.61 16.11 -3.49
CA PRO A 235 0.49 16.49 -2.60
C PRO A 235 1.64 17.18 -3.35
N TYR A 236 1.85 16.78 -4.61
CA TYR A 236 2.89 17.24 -5.54
C TYR A 236 2.60 18.56 -6.26
N ASP A 237 1.43 19.18 -6.04
CA ASP A 237 1.03 20.46 -6.65
C ASP A 237 1.14 20.48 -8.19
N LEU A 238 0.79 19.38 -8.83
CA LEU A 238 0.79 19.28 -10.29
C LEU A 238 -0.42 19.99 -10.87
N ARG A 239 -0.23 20.71 -11.99
CA ARG A 239 -1.34 21.24 -12.79
C ARG A 239 -1.88 20.15 -13.72
N GLY A 240 -3.20 19.93 -13.68
CA GLY A 240 -3.83 18.81 -14.36
C GLY A 240 -3.43 17.46 -13.76
N GLN A 241 -3.66 16.41 -14.55
CA GLN A 241 -3.44 15.02 -14.16
C GLN A 241 -2.47 14.34 -15.14
N THR A 242 -1.70 13.39 -14.63
CA THR A 242 -0.75 12.56 -15.39
C THR A 242 -0.55 11.20 -14.72
N VAL A 243 0.19 10.30 -15.37
CA VAL A 243 0.55 8.98 -14.83
C VAL A 243 2.07 8.85 -14.77
N TYR A 244 2.54 8.28 -13.66
CA TYR A 244 3.91 7.82 -13.49
C TYR A 244 3.89 6.29 -13.43
N PHE A 245 4.43 5.64 -14.47
CA PHE A 245 4.44 4.18 -14.59
C PHE A 245 5.45 3.53 -13.67
N PHE A 246 5.15 2.33 -13.16
CA PHE A 246 6.07 1.55 -12.32
C PHE A 246 6.23 0.09 -12.76
N ASN A 247 5.35 -0.43 -13.63
CA ASN A 247 5.48 -1.76 -14.21
C ASN A 247 5.11 -1.76 -15.70
N ALA A 248 5.72 -2.69 -16.44
CA ALA A 248 5.18 -3.21 -17.69
C ALA A 248 5.11 -4.74 -17.60
N PHE A 249 4.03 -5.33 -18.10
CA PHE A 249 3.73 -6.75 -18.03
C PHE A 249 3.47 -7.30 -19.43
N ASN A 250 4.29 -8.26 -19.84
CA ASN A 250 4.12 -8.99 -21.08
C ASN A 250 3.00 -10.02 -20.88
N ILE A 251 1.84 -9.76 -21.49
CA ILE A 251 0.63 -10.58 -21.28
C ILE A 251 0.83 -11.99 -21.84
N ASN A 252 1.54 -12.13 -22.96
CA ASN A 252 1.75 -13.43 -23.60
C ASN A 252 2.72 -14.31 -22.80
N ALA A 253 3.81 -13.73 -22.29
CA ALA A 253 4.79 -14.43 -21.48
C ALA A 253 4.34 -14.63 -20.01
N GLY A 254 3.36 -13.85 -19.55
CA GLY A 254 2.88 -13.91 -18.17
C GLY A 254 3.90 -13.36 -17.16
N GLU A 255 4.77 -12.46 -17.59
CA GLU A 255 5.86 -11.92 -16.77
C GLU A 255 5.98 -10.41 -16.87
N TYR A 256 6.53 -9.82 -15.81
CA TYR A 256 6.90 -8.41 -15.81
C TYR A 256 8.21 -8.19 -16.54
N LEU A 257 8.33 -7.05 -17.23
CA LEU A 257 9.61 -6.62 -17.77
C LEU A 257 10.60 -6.36 -16.63
N SER A 258 11.87 -6.67 -16.88
CA SER A 258 12.97 -6.27 -15.99
C SER A 258 13.07 -4.75 -15.92
N MET A 259 13.67 -4.23 -14.84
CA MET A 259 13.78 -2.78 -14.65
C MET A 259 14.46 -2.07 -15.85
N PRO A 260 15.58 -2.56 -16.42
CA PRO A 260 16.17 -1.95 -17.61
C PRO A 260 15.24 -1.97 -18.84
N ALA A 261 14.54 -3.08 -19.08
CA ALA A 261 13.61 -3.20 -20.21
C ALA A 261 12.38 -2.29 -20.02
N PHE A 262 11.88 -2.17 -18.79
CA PHE A 262 10.81 -1.24 -18.44
C PHE A 262 11.21 0.22 -18.67
N LEU A 263 12.40 0.63 -18.22
CA LEU A 263 12.89 2.00 -18.44
C LEU A 263 13.08 2.30 -19.94
N ALA A 264 13.66 1.36 -20.69
CA ALA A 264 13.81 1.48 -22.14
C ALA A 264 12.45 1.64 -22.83
N LEU A 265 11.45 0.86 -22.43
CA LEU A 265 10.09 0.98 -22.95
C LEU A 265 9.47 2.36 -22.62
N MET A 266 9.61 2.84 -21.38
CA MET A 266 9.07 4.16 -21.00
C MET A 266 9.73 5.29 -21.80
N GLN A 267 11.03 5.18 -22.07
CA GLN A 267 11.75 6.11 -22.93
C GLN A 267 11.26 6.04 -24.39
N GLU A 268 11.15 4.84 -24.97
CA GLU A 268 10.63 4.63 -26.33
C GLU A 268 9.24 5.24 -26.50
N LEU A 269 8.35 5.00 -25.53
CA LEU A 269 6.98 5.51 -25.54
C LEU A 269 6.89 6.99 -25.13
N THR A 270 7.98 7.63 -24.71
CA THR A 270 7.99 8.99 -24.14
C THR A 270 6.93 9.13 -23.03
N LEU A 271 6.93 8.18 -22.08
CA LEU A 271 6.06 8.15 -20.91
C LEU A 271 6.89 8.30 -19.63
N GLN A 272 6.30 8.91 -18.60
CA GLN A 272 6.96 9.14 -17.32
C GLN A 272 6.88 7.87 -16.46
N HIS A 273 7.95 7.57 -15.73
CA HIS A 273 7.97 6.50 -14.74
C HIS A 273 8.22 7.04 -13.34
N VAL A 274 7.81 6.29 -12.32
CA VAL A 274 8.09 6.63 -10.91
C VAL A 274 9.59 6.85 -10.71
N PRO A 275 10.00 7.78 -9.83
CA PRO A 275 11.41 8.03 -9.59
C PRO A 275 12.13 6.77 -9.10
N VAL A 276 13.26 6.44 -9.73
CA VAL A 276 14.19 5.41 -9.27
C VAL A 276 15.16 6.07 -8.31
N LEU A 277 15.14 5.63 -7.06
CA LEU A 277 15.96 6.22 -6.00
C LEU A 277 17.31 5.53 -5.90
N GLU A 278 17.31 4.20 -6.03
CA GLU A 278 18.51 3.37 -5.98
C GLU A 278 18.38 2.23 -7.01
N GLU A 279 19.38 2.07 -7.88
CA GLU A 279 19.42 0.96 -8.84
C GLU A 279 19.99 -0.33 -8.22
N THR A 280 20.82 -0.19 -7.18
CA THR A 280 21.39 -1.30 -6.42
C THR A 280 21.37 -0.96 -4.94
N PHE A 281 20.56 -1.68 -4.18
CA PHE A 281 20.29 -1.45 -2.77
C PHE A 281 20.31 -2.76 -2.01
N LEU A 282 21.00 -2.77 -0.86
CA LEU A 282 20.92 -3.84 0.13
C LEU A 282 20.09 -3.33 1.30
N LEU A 283 19.21 -4.18 1.82
CA LEU A 283 18.40 -3.81 2.99
C LEU A 283 19.32 -3.58 4.21
N PRO A 284 19.00 -2.60 5.07
CA PRO A 284 19.74 -2.36 6.31
C PRO A 284 19.49 -3.48 7.33
N ASP A 285 20.21 -3.46 8.45
CA ASP A 285 20.21 -4.55 9.43
C ASP A 285 18.83 -4.76 10.08
N THR A 286 18.03 -3.70 10.19
CA THR A 286 16.70 -3.80 10.81
C THR A 286 15.58 -3.18 9.98
N ILE A 287 14.36 -3.70 10.15
CA ILE A 287 13.13 -3.10 9.58
C ILE A 287 12.97 -1.64 10.07
N GLY A 288 13.39 -1.32 11.30
CA GLY A 288 13.32 0.03 11.84
C GLY A 288 14.20 1.02 11.07
N GLU A 289 15.41 0.62 10.70
CA GLU A 289 16.30 1.42 9.84
C GLU A 289 15.71 1.57 8.44
N LEU A 290 15.11 0.51 7.88
CA LEU A 290 14.47 0.57 6.58
C LEU A 290 13.24 1.49 6.58
N LEU A 291 12.44 1.48 7.64
CA LEU A 291 11.31 2.40 7.83
C LEU A 291 11.81 3.85 7.93
N SER A 292 12.94 4.07 8.59
CA SER A 292 13.57 5.40 8.67
C SER A 292 14.09 5.84 7.31
N PHE A 293 14.65 4.93 6.51
CA PHE A 293 15.05 5.18 5.14
C PHE A 293 13.86 5.51 4.23
N ALA A 294 12.66 4.99 4.50
CA ALA A 294 11.48 5.34 3.73
C ALA A 294 10.99 6.77 3.97
N GLU A 295 11.39 7.41 5.07
CA GLU A 295 11.09 8.82 5.32
C GLU A 295 11.96 9.72 4.43
N GLY A 296 11.40 10.83 3.97
CA GLY A 296 12.13 11.78 3.13
C GLY A 296 11.26 12.62 2.21
N ALA A 297 11.89 13.64 1.63
CA ALA A 297 11.21 14.45 0.62
C ALA A 297 10.93 13.59 -0.62
N ALA A 298 9.70 13.69 -1.14
CA ALA A 298 9.36 13.18 -2.46
C ALA A 298 10.20 13.89 -3.52
N LEU A 299 10.74 13.16 -4.48
CA LEU A 299 11.45 13.75 -5.62
C LEU A 299 10.53 14.59 -6.50
N LEU A 300 9.23 14.31 -6.48
CA LEU A 300 8.20 15.14 -7.11
C LEU A 300 7.72 16.31 -6.24
N SER A 301 8.44 16.64 -5.15
CA SER A 301 8.13 17.84 -4.37
C SER A 301 8.19 19.10 -5.27
N PRO A 302 7.18 19.99 -5.22
CA PRO A 302 7.23 21.25 -5.94
C PRO A 302 8.31 22.16 -5.33
N ALA A 303 8.87 23.07 -6.12
CA ALA A 303 10.05 23.87 -5.75
C ALA A 303 9.92 24.66 -4.42
N ASN A 304 8.70 25.05 -4.04
CA ASN A 304 8.42 25.89 -2.87
C ASN A 304 7.86 25.12 -1.66
N LYS A 305 7.73 23.79 -1.74
CA LYS A 305 7.14 22.99 -0.66
C LYS A 305 7.79 21.62 -0.61
N ARG A 306 8.31 21.27 0.56
CA ARG A 306 8.77 19.91 0.84
C ARG A 306 7.57 19.02 1.11
N VAL A 307 7.43 17.96 0.34
CA VAL A 307 6.38 16.95 0.51
C VAL A 307 7.05 15.71 1.07
N GLU A 308 6.57 15.20 2.19
CA GLU A 308 6.98 13.89 2.68
C GLU A 308 6.45 12.81 1.73
N ARG A 309 7.34 11.97 1.19
CA ARG A 309 6.93 10.87 0.31
C ARG A 309 6.11 9.84 1.07
N GLU A 310 5.18 9.17 0.37
CA GLU A 310 4.42 8.08 0.98
C GLU A 310 5.33 6.96 1.47
N GLY A 311 6.38 6.67 0.69
CA GLY A 311 7.40 5.71 1.06
C GLY A 311 8.09 5.16 -0.18
N LEU A 312 8.40 3.87 -0.12
CA LEU A 312 9.21 3.16 -1.09
C LEU A 312 8.50 1.90 -1.58
N VAL A 313 8.81 1.49 -2.80
CA VAL A 313 8.62 0.12 -3.25
C VAL A 313 9.97 -0.46 -3.63
N ILE A 314 10.30 -1.61 -3.04
CA ILE A 314 11.60 -2.26 -3.12
C ILE A 314 11.42 -3.63 -3.74
N ARG A 315 12.23 -3.94 -4.75
CA ARG A 315 12.13 -5.21 -5.49
C ARG A 315 13.49 -5.78 -5.86
N SER A 316 13.61 -7.10 -5.87
CA SER A 316 14.75 -7.79 -6.48
C SER A 316 14.63 -7.77 -8.01
N ALA A 317 15.76 -7.96 -8.70
CA ALA A 317 15.79 -8.00 -10.17
C ALA A 317 14.91 -9.13 -10.76
N ASP A 318 14.86 -10.28 -10.09
CA ASP A 318 14.02 -11.43 -10.45
C ASP A 318 12.56 -11.31 -9.96
N ARG A 319 12.22 -10.21 -9.27
CA ARG A 319 10.92 -9.90 -8.65
C ARG A 319 10.39 -10.95 -7.66
N ARG A 320 11.24 -11.85 -7.17
CA ARG A 320 10.87 -12.77 -6.08
C ARG A 320 10.73 -12.04 -4.75
N ILE A 321 11.40 -10.91 -4.60
CA ILE A 321 11.25 -9.98 -3.50
C ILE A 321 10.54 -8.74 -4.05
N SER A 322 9.40 -8.41 -3.47
CA SER A 322 8.64 -7.20 -3.80
C SER A 322 7.80 -6.81 -2.58
N PHE A 323 8.03 -5.60 -2.07
CA PHE A 323 7.26 -5.08 -0.94
C PHE A 323 7.32 -3.56 -0.91
N LYS A 324 6.41 -2.96 -0.14
CA LYS A 324 6.40 -1.53 0.15
C LYS A 324 6.85 -1.25 1.58
N VAL A 325 7.50 -0.10 1.73
CA VAL A 325 7.90 0.47 3.02
C VAL A 325 7.25 1.84 3.10
N ILE A 326 6.25 2.01 3.96
CA ILE A 326 5.49 3.26 4.07
C ILE A 326 6.12 4.12 5.17
N SER A 327 6.38 5.40 4.86
CA SER A 327 6.89 6.40 5.79
C SER A 327 5.94 6.57 6.97
N ASN A 328 6.46 6.44 8.19
CA ASN A 328 5.66 6.68 9.39
C ASN A 328 5.33 8.17 9.56
N LYS A 329 6.22 9.07 9.14
CA LYS A 329 5.95 10.52 9.05
C LYS A 329 4.77 10.81 8.12
N PHE A 330 4.77 10.21 6.93
CA PHE A 330 3.64 10.34 6.00
C PHE A 330 2.33 9.87 6.64
N LEU A 331 2.32 8.70 7.29
CA LEU A 331 1.11 8.16 7.93
C LEU A 331 0.61 9.02 9.10
N LEU A 332 1.50 9.75 9.77
CA LEU A 332 1.16 10.69 10.84
C LEU A 332 0.79 12.08 10.33
N GLY A 333 1.04 12.39 9.05
CA GLY A 333 0.93 13.73 8.51
C GLY A 333 2.00 14.68 9.04
N GLU A 334 3.15 14.16 9.47
CA GLU A 334 4.34 14.93 9.86
C GLU A 334 5.15 15.25 8.59
N ALA A 335 5.49 16.53 8.36
CA ALA A 335 6.27 17.02 7.20
C ALA A 335 7.59 17.68 7.63
#